data_AF-A0AAN8GVP1-F1
#
_entry.id   AF-A0AAN8GVP1-F1
#
_cell.length_a   1.000
_cell.length_b   1.000
_cell.length_c   1.000
_cell.angle_alpha   90.00
_cell.angle_beta   90.00
_cell.angle_gamma   90.00
#
_symmetry.space_group_name_H-M   'P 1'
#
loop_
_entity.id
_entity.type
_entity.pdbx_description
1 polymer ?
#
loop_
_entity_poly.entity_id
_entity_poly.type
_entity_poly.pdbx_seq_one_letter_code
_entity_poly.pdbx_strand_id
1 'polypeptide(L)'
;MKPDAVQMEALKGNIGKKSKPRNQSEQQLLEEQRRKDAEKEVQTLEEQLQNKKKEVASKESELQDLHAEKQRDEKELQSLKGALENKNRELEKVKKDFASKYPFSKKEELQKKKDKAEQEVENLKKKLETQQEKTDTKTKEVEVKEAEVQQLQEEGQRMETSLQTLKEEVELKEITDEELKKAKSQLDSKDAEIIQLKRHTDALLADIQTLKDEKKKSEDVQKELEATRKEFQAGNCEGSDHSPSVEPPLPPNAQTSDPGFNIEFDRHGKCIRLMNTSTEDKQLGIWKLDLKVNNNESITYTFTRPFKLKAGRDVTVSPS
;
A
#
# COMPACT_ATOMS: atom_id res chain seq x y z
N MET A 1 -98.99 -96.36 10.40
CA MET A 1 -99.99 -97.21 11.09
C MET A 1 -101.21 -96.34 11.35
N LYS A 2 -102.45 -96.64 10.95
CA LYS A 2 -103.11 -97.77 10.27
C LYS A 2 -103.98 -97.20 9.09
N PRO A 3 -104.66 -97.97 8.22
CA PRO A 3 -105.81 -98.85 8.55
C PRO A 3 -105.67 -100.27 7.92
N ASP A 4 -106.13 -101.36 8.52
CA ASP A 4 -107.51 -101.79 8.83
C ASP A 4 -108.40 -102.08 7.59
N ALA A 5 -108.75 -103.36 7.42
CA ALA A 5 -109.94 -103.93 6.77
C ALA A 5 -109.84 -105.47 6.95
N VAL A 6 -110.62 -106.24 7.74
CA VAL A 6 -112.09 -106.29 8.01
C VAL A 6 -112.84 -106.38 6.67
N GLN A 7 -113.59 -107.42 6.30
CA GLN A 7 -113.94 -108.73 6.88
C GLN A 7 -114.94 -109.43 5.93
N MET A 8 -115.28 -110.68 6.25
CA MET A 8 -116.59 -111.38 6.01
C MET A 8 -116.79 -112.05 4.64
N GLU A 9 -116.73 -113.40 4.61
CA GLU A 9 -117.85 -114.38 4.79
C GLU A 9 -118.65 -114.54 3.50
N ALA A 10 -119.19 -115.68 3.09
CA ALA A 10 -119.10 -117.11 3.37
C ALA A 10 -119.95 -117.77 2.26
N LEU A 11 -119.80 -119.06 1.97
CA LEU A 11 -120.90 -120.01 1.67
C LEU A 11 -120.35 -121.38 1.23
N LYS A 12 -120.99 -122.43 1.75
CA LYS A 12 -120.69 -123.86 1.57
C LYS A 12 -121.25 -124.44 0.26
N GLY A 13 -120.57 -125.46 -0.24
CA GLY A 13 -121.19 -126.69 -0.78
C GLY A 13 -121.40 -126.76 -2.30
N ASN A 14 -120.79 -127.75 -2.97
CA ASN A 14 -121.46 -128.97 -3.46
C ASN A 14 -120.62 -129.71 -4.53
N ILE A 15 -120.85 -131.01 -4.60
CA ILE A 15 -120.13 -132.08 -5.31
C ILE A 15 -120.48 -132.08 -6.81
N GLY A 16 -119.52 -132.44 -7.68
CA GLY A 16 -119.84 -133.19 -8.90
C GLY A 16 -119.16 -132.80 -10.21
N LYS A 17 -118.42 -133.78 -10.76
CA LYS A 17 -118.22 -134.09 -12.19
C LYS A 17 -117.13 -133.33 -12.98
N LYS A 18 -116.05 -134.09 -13.20
CA LYS A 18 -115.07 -134.07 -14.30
C LYS A 18 -115.39 -133.19 -15.53
N SER A 19 -114.49 -132.27 -15.89
CA SER A 19 -113.91 -132.18 -17.27
C SER A 19 -112.70 -131.22 -17.35
N LYS A 20 -111.57 -131.75 -17.87
CA LYS A 20 -110.39 -131.16 -18.55
C LYS A 20 -109.59 -129.94 -17.98
N PRO A 21 -108.24 -129.97 -18.03
CA PRO A 21 -107.35 -128.97 -17.41
C PRO A 21 -107.03 -127.80 -18.36
N ARG A 22 -107.15 -126.53 -17.91
CA ARG A 22 -106.68 -125.35 -18.68
C ARG A 22 -106.16 -124.14 -17.86
N ASN A 23 -106.03 -124.23 -16.53
CA ASN A 23 -105.65 -123.06 -15.69
C ASN A 23 -104.23 -123.09 -15.07
N GLN A 24 -103.44 -124.16 -15.21
CA GLN A 24 -102.05 -124.21 -14.67
C GLN A 24 -101.01 -123.55 -15.58
N SER A 25 -101.20 -123.61 -16.90
CA SER A 25 -100.23 -123.10 -17.87
C SER A 25 -100.16 -121.56 -17.92
N GLU A 26 -101.30 -120.90 -17.69
CA GLU A 26 -101.39 -119.44 -17.67
C GLU A 26 -100.76 -118.85 -16.40
N GLN A 27 -100.89 -119.56 -15.26
CA GLN A 27 -100.23 -119.21 -14.00
C GLN A 27 -98.70 -119.37 -14.08
N GLN A 28 -98.22 -120.44 -14.74
CA GLN A 28 -96.78 -120.65 -14.99
C GLN A 28 -96.18 -119.55 -15.88
N LEU A 29 -96.88 -119.13 -16.92
CA LEU A 29 -96.41 -118.06 -17.81
C LEU A 29 -96.31 -116.71 -17.09
N LEU A 30 -97.29 -116.38 -16.25
CA LEU A 30 -97.28 -115.14 -15.47
C LEU A 30 -96.16 -115.12 -14.42
N GLU A 31 -95.88 -116.27 -13.82
CA GLU A 31 -94.79 -116.45 -12.85
C GLU A 31 -93.41 -116.40 -13.51
N GLU A 32 -93.28 -116.95 -14.72
CA GLU A 32 -92.07 -116.82 -15.54
C GLU A 32 -91.81 -115.36 -15.97
N GLN A 33 -92.87 -114.61 -16.32
CA GLN A 33 -92.76 -113.20 -16.64
C GLN A 33 -92.31 -112.37 -15.43
N ARG A 34 -92.92 -112.59 -14.26
CA ARG A 34 -92.50 -111.97 -13.00
C ARG A 34 -91.04 -112.29 -12.66
N ARG A 35 -90.62 -113.53 -12.90
CA ARG A 35 -89.23 -113.94 -12.67
C ARG A 35 -88.28 -113.19 -13.62
N LYS A 36 -88.62 -113.08 -14.90
CA LYS A 36 -87.85 -112.31 -15.89
C LYS A 36 -87.77 -110.83 -15.56
N ASP A 37 -88.85 -110.23 -15.06
CA ASP A 37 -88.85 -108.82 -14.67
C ASP A 37 -88.05 -108.59 -13.39
N ALA A 38 -88.14 -109.50 -12.41
CA ALA A 38 -87.30 -109.48 -11.21
C ALA A 38 -85.80 -109.70 -11.56
N GLU A 39 -85.47 -110.57 -12.51
CA GLU A 39 -84.09 -110.79 -12.97
C GLU A 39 -83.50 -109.52 -13.61
N LYS A 40 -84.28 -108.80 -14.44
CA LYS A 40 -83.85 -107.50 -14.99
C LYS A 40 -83.66 -106.43 -13.92
N GLU A 41 -84.54 -106.39 -12.93
CA GLU A 41 -84.43 -105.46 -11.80
C GLU A 41 -83.17 -105.74 -10.97
N VAL A 42 -82.90 -107.02 -10.66
CA VAL A 42 -81.67 -107.44 -9.96
C VAL A 42 -80.43 -107.07 -10.76
N GLN A 43 -80.41 -107.34 -12.08
CA GLN A 43 -79.27 -106.97 -12.92
C GLN A 43 -79.02 -105.46 -12.93
N THR A 44 -80.08 -104.66 -13.00
CA THR A 44 -79.99 -103.20 -12.95
C THR A 44 -79.46 -102.72 -11.59
N LEU A 45 -79.92 -103.31 -10.49
CA LEU A 45 -79.45 -103.00 -9.15
C LEU A 45 -77.98 -103.42 -8.94
N GLU A 46 -77.55 -104.53 -9.52
CA GLU A 46 -76.15 -104.97 -9.49
C GLU A 46 -75.24 -103.99 -10.22
N GLU A 47 -75.62 -103.50 -11.41
CA GLU A 47 -74.87 -102.48 -12.13
C GLU A 47 -74.79 -101.16 -11.35
N GLN A 48 -75.91 -100.72 -10.75
CA GLN A 48 -75.93 -99.54 -9.88
C GLN A 48 -75.02 -99.71 -8.66
N LEU A 49 -75.03 -100.89 -8.03
CA LEU A 49 -74.17 -101.21 -6.89
C LEU A 49 -72.69 -101.20 -7.29
N GLN A 50 -72.34 -101.78 -8.43
CA GLN A 50 -70.96 -101.73 -8.94
C GLN A 50 -70.50 -100.30 -9.23
N ASN A 51 -71.35 -99.48 -9.84
CA ASN A 51 -71.04 -98.07 -10.13
C ASN A 51 -70.88 -97.26 -8.83
N LYS A 52 -71.77 -97.45 -7.87
CA LYS A 52 -71.66 -96.81 -6.54
C LYS A 52 -70.40 -97.26 -5.79
N LYS A 53 -70.02 -98.52 -5.90
CA LYS A 53 -68.78 -99.03 -5.30
C LYS A 53 -67.53 -98.37 -5.90
N LYS A 54 -67.50 -98.17 -7.23
CA LYS A 54 -66.42 -97.42 -7.90
C LYS A 54 -66.39 -95.95 -7.45
N GLU A 55 -67.56 -95.31 -7.34
CA GLU A 55 -67.67 -93.91 -6.87
C GLU A 55 -67.15 -93.76 -5.43
N VAL A 56 -67.51 -94.70 -4.53
CA VAL A 56 -67.01 -94.73 -3.14
C VAL A 56 -65.50 -94.90 -3.11
N ALA A 57 -64.95 -95.85 -3.87
CA ALA A 57 -63.50 -96.05 -3.94
C ALA A 57 -62.75 -94.81 -4.47
N SER A 58 -63.32 -94.12 -5.46
CA SER A 58 -62.76 -92.86 -5.98
C SER A 58 -62.75 -91.76 -4.92
N LYS A 59 -63.87 -91.59 -4.20
CA LYS A 59 -63.99 -90.59 -3.11
C LYS A 59 -63.08 -90.90 -1.94
N GLU A 60 -62.86 -92.17 -1.65
CA GLU A 60 -61.94 -92.60 -0.59
C GLU A 60 -60.49 -92.26 -0.93
N SER A 61 -60.08 -92.39 -2.20
CA SER A 61 -58.76 -91.93 -2.67
C SER A 61 -58.62 -90.41 -2.57
N GLU A 62 -59.61 -89.64 -3.02
CA GLU A 62 -59.59 -88.18 -2.95
C GLU A 62 -59.50 -87.67 -1.50
N LEU A 63 -60.19 -88.33 -0.57
CA LEU A 63 -60.10 -88.03 0.86
C LEU A 63 -58.70 -88.29 1.44
N GLN A 64 -58.00 -89.34 0.98
CA GLN A 64 -56.63 -89.61 1.40
C GLN A 64 -55.66 -88.53 0.89
N ASP A 65 -55.81 -88.10 -0.36
CA ASP A 65 -54.99 -87.03 -0.94
C ASP A 65 -55.20 -85.69 -0.22
N LEU A 66 -56.45 -85.32 0.05
CA LEU A 66 -56.79 -84.11 0.82
C LEU A 66 -56.23 -84.15 2.25
N HIS A 67 -56.23 -85.31 2.89
CA HIS A 67 -55.64 -85.47 4.21
C HIS A 67 -54.11 -85.30 4.17
N ALA A 68 -53.44 -85.82 3.14
CA ALA A 68 -52.01 -85.65 2.94
C ALA A 68 -51.64 -84.18 2.64
N GLU A 69 -52.44 -83.50 1.82
CA GLU A 69 -52.28 -82.07 1.51
C GLU A 69 -52.45 -81.21 2.77
N LYS A 70 -53.53 -81.42 3.55
CA LYS A 70 -53.75 -80.73 4.82
C LYS A 70 -52.56 -80.87 5.78
N GLN A 71 -52.00 -82.07 5.90
CA GLN A 71 -50.82 -82.29 6.74
C GLN A 71 -49.56 -81.58 6.22
N ARG A 72 -49.43 -81.43 4.90
CA ARG A 72 -48.34 -80.67 4.29
C ARG A 72 -48.48 -79.18 4.62
N ASP A 73 -49.67 -78.63 4.45
CA ASP A 73 -49.97 -77.22 4.70
C ASP A 73 -49.80 -76.85 6.19
N GLU A 74 -50.22 -77.73 7.09
CA GLU A 74 -50.02 -77.54 8.53
C GLU A 74 -48.53 -77.45 8.90
N LYS A 75 -47.68 -78.28 8.28
CA LYS A 75 -46.22 -78.22 8.48
C LYS A 75 -45.62 -76.94 7.89
N GLU A 76 -46.08 -76.52 6.73
CA GLU A 76 -45.61 -75.28 6.10
C GLU A 76 -45.99 -74.05 6.95
N LEU A 77 -47.22 -73.99 7.45
CA LEU A 77 -47.68 -72.94 8.36
C LEU A 77 -46.85 -72.87 9.64
N GLN A 78 -46.50 -74.00 10.24
CA GLN A 78 -45.62 -74.03 11.41
C GLN A 78 -44.21 -73.49 11.10
N SER A 79 -43.65 -73.85 9.94
CA SER A 79 -42.35 -73.36 9.48
C SER A 79 -42.37 -71.84 9.26
N LEU A 80 -43.38 -71.33 8.55
CA LEU A 80 -43.55 -69.90 8.29
C LEU A 80 -43.74 -69.10 9.58
N LYS A 81 -44.50 -69.63 10.54
CA LYS A 81 -44.67 -69.01 11.86
C LYS A 81 -43.33 -68.87 12.58
N GLY A 82 -42.50 -69.92 12.60
CA GLY A 82 -41.17 -69.88 13.19
C GLY A 82 -40.25 -68.86 12.50
N ALA A 83 -40.28 -68.81 11.16
CA ALA A 83 -39.51 -67.84 10.39
C ALA A 83 -39.93 -66.40 10.71
N LEU A 84 -41.23 -66.14 10.83
CA LEU A 84 -41.78 -64.83 11.19
C LEU A 84 -41.36 -64.40 12.60
N GLU A 85 -41.46 -65.30 13.57
CA GLU A 85 -40.99 -65.04 14.94
C GLU A 85 -39.50 -64.70 14.98
N ASN A 86 -38.67 -65.42 14.22
CA ASN A 86 -37.24 -65.11 14.14
C ASN A 86 -36.97 -63.73 13.50
N LYS A 87 -37.65 -63.41 12.39
CA LYS A 87 -37.53 -62.09 11.75
C LYS A 87 -37.96 -60.96 12.68
N ASN A 88 -38.97 -61.19 13.50
CA ASN A 88 -39.42 -60.20 14.47
C ASN A 88 -38.38 -59.98 15.59
N ARG A 89 -37.70 -61.05 16.04
CA ARG A 89 -36.58 -60.93 17.00
C ARG A 89 -35.38 -60.18 16.40
N GLU A 90 -35.04 -60.45 15.14
CA GLU A 90 -33.99 -59.70 14.42
C GLU A 90 -34.34 -58.22 14.31
N LEU A 91 -35.59 -57.90 13.96
CA LEU A 91 -36.07 -56.52 13.86
C LEU A 91 -35.95 -55.77 15.20
N GLU A 92 -36.33 -56.39 16.30
CA GLU A 92 -36.21 -55.77 17.63
C GLU A 92 -34.75 -55.56 18.06
N LYS A 93 -33.83 -56.46 17.68
CA LYS A 93 -32.38 -56.24 17.87
C LYS A 93 -31.92 -55.02 17.08
N VAL A 94 -32.25 -54.96 15.78
CA VAL A 94 -31.88 -53.83 14.92
C VAL A 94 -32.42 -52.50 15.44
N LYS A 95 -33.67 -52.48 15.94
CA LYS A 95 -34.25 -51.27 16.55
C LYS A 95 -33.45 -50.80 17.77
N LYS A 96 -33.08 -51.72 18.67
CA LYS A 96 -32.26 -51.41 19.85
C LYS A 96 -30.86 -50.93 19.47
N ASP A 97 -30.24 -51.59 18.50
CA ASP A 97 -28.92 -51.22 17.99
C ASP A 97 -28.97 -49.83 17.33
N PHE A 98 -30.03 -49.52 16.57
CA PHE A 98 -30.22 -48.20 15.99
C PHE A 98 -30.43 -47.12 17.06
N ALA A 99 -31.29 -47.38 18.04
CA ALA A 99 -31.58 -46.43 19.14
C ALA A 99 -30.33 -46.16 20.00
N SER A 100 -29.50 -47.18 20.25
CA SER A 100 -28.26 -47.02 21.01
C SER A 100 -27.15 -46.35 20.20
N LYS A 101 -27.06 -46.60 18.89
CA LYS A 101 -26.08 -45.96 18.01
C LYS A 101 -26.37 -44.49 17.74
N TYR A 102 -27.66 -44.13 17.66
CA TYR A 102 -28.12 -42.77 17.40
C TYR A 102 -29.05 -42.28 18.50
N PRO A 103 -28.53 -42.08 19.73
CA PRO A 103 -29.33 -41.59 20.82
C PRO A 103 -29.74 -40.15 20.53
N PHE A 104 -31.03 -39.87 20.69
CA PHE A 104 -31.60 -38.53 20.48
C PHE A 104 -30.88 -37.45 21.30
N SER A 105 -30.37 -37.81 22.48
CA SER A 105 -29.59 -36.93 23.36
C SER A 105 -28.33 -36.37 22.70
N LYS A 106 -27.63 -37.15 21.85
CA LYS A 106 -26.39 -36.69 21.20
C LYS A 106 -26.66 -35.58 20.18
N LYS A 107 -27.83 -35.60 19.52
CA LYS A 107 -28.25 -34.51 18.62
C LYS A 107 -28.51 -33.23 19.42
N GLU A 108 -29.15 -33.34 20.57
CA GLU A 108 -29.44 -32.20 21.45
C GLU A 108 -28.16 -31.59 22.05
N GLU A 109 -27.21 -32.42 22.47
CA GLU A 109 -25.89 -31.97 22.93
C GLU A 109 -25.11 -31.23 21.84
N LEU A 110 -25.11 -31.76 20.61
CA LEU A 110 -24.46 -31.11 19.47
C LEU A 110 -25.13 -29.77 19.15
N GLN A 111 -26.46 -29.68 19.24
CA GLN A 111 -27.18 -28.43 19.06
C GLN A 111 -26.80 -27.39 20.12
N LYS A 112 -26.78 -27.77 21.41
CA LYS A 112 -26.34 -26.88 22.50
C LYS A 112 -24.91 -26.39 22.31
N LYS A 113 -24.00 -27.26 21.85
CA LYS A 113 -22.62 -26.88 21.55
C LYS A 113 -22.54 -25.91 20.36
N LYS A 114 -23.34 -26.14 19.32
CA LYS A 114 -23.43 -25.24 18.17
C LYS A 114 -23.93 -23.86 18.60
N ASP A 115 -25.03 -23.79 19.35
CA ASP A 115 -25.61 -22.51 19.79
C ASP A 115 -24.63 -21.73 20.67
N LYS A 116 -23.90 -22.42 21.55
CA LYS A 116 -22.85 -21.80 22.38
C LYS A 116 -21.70 -21.25 21.53
N ALA A 117 -21.25 -22.00 20.53
CA ALA A 117 -20.19 -21.56 19.63
C ALA A 117 -20.66 -20.35 18.78
N GLU A 118 -21.90 -20.34 18.31
CA GLU A 118 -22.48 -19.21 17.57
C GLU A 118 -22.53 -17.94 18.44
N GLN A 119 -22.92 -18.05 19.71
CA GLN A 119 -22.89 -16.92 20.64
C GLN A 119 -21.46 -16.40 20.90
N GLU A 120 -20.48 -17.29 21.02
CA GLU A 120 -19.08 -16.91 21.19
C GLU A 120 -18.53 -16.18 19.96
N VAL A 121 -18.85 -16.67 18.77
CA VAL A 121 -18.49 -16.01 17.50
C VAL A 121 -19.10 -14.61 17.42
N GLU A 122 -20.38 -14.45 17.76
CA GLU A 122 -21.06 -13.16 17.75
C GLU A 122 -20.42 -12.17 18.74
N ASN A 123 -20.05 -12.64 19.93
CA ASN A 123 -19.36 -11.81 20.93
C ASN A 123 -17.96 -11.39 20.47
N LEU A 124 -17.20 -12.32 19.88
CA LEU A 124 -15.87 -12.02 19.32
C LEU A 124 -15.95 -11.03 18.16
N LYS A 125 -16.97 -11.16 17.30
CA LYS A 125 -17.22 -10.24 16.19
C LYS A 125 -17.45 -8.81 16.69
N LYS A 126 -18.33 -8.63 17.69
CA LYS A 126 -18.56 -7.30 18.31
C LYS A 126 -17.29 -6.72 18.92
N LYS A 127 -16.50 -7.55 19.62
CA LYS A 127 -15.22 -7.10 20.21
C LYS A 127 -14.21 -6.69 19.14
N LEU A 128 -14.17 -7.39 18.02
CA LEU A 128 -13.32 -7.06 16.87
C LEU A 128 -13.74 -5.74 16.23
N GLU A 129 -15.04 -5.53 16.02
CA GLU A 129 -15.60 -4.29 15.49
C GLU A 129 -15.26 -3.08 16.37
N THR A 130 -15.45 -3.18 17.69
CA THR A 130 -15.05 -2.13 18.63
C THR A 130 -13.54 -1.86 18.61
N GLN A 131 -12.71 -2.90 18.44
CA GLN A 131 -11.26 -2.69 18.32
C GLN A 131 -10.90 -2.00 17.00
N GLN A 132 -11.56 -2.35 15.90
CA GLN A 132 -11.36 -1.72 14.60
C GLN A 132 -11.70 -0.22 14.65
N GLU A 133 -12.83 0.15 15.24
CA GLU A 133 -13.22 1.57 15.40
C GLU A 133 -12.19 2.34 16.25
N LYS A 134 -11.66 1.70 17.30
CA LYS A 134 -10.63 2.30 18.15
C LYS A 134 -9.30 2.49 17.41
N THR A 135 -8.90 1.54 16.57
CA THR A 135 -7.71 1.69 15.73
C THR A 135 -7.90 2.79 14.69
N ASP A 136 -9.05 2.84 14.02
CA ASP A 136 -9.33 3.86 13.00
C ASP A 136 -9.33 5.27 13.60
N THR A 137 -9.89 5.42 14.81
CA THR A 137 -9.86 6.69 15.54
C THR A 137 -8.44 7.12 15.88
N LYS A 138 -7.60 6.18 16.36
CA LYS A 138 -6.19 6.46 16.68
C LYS A 138 -5.37 6.78 15.43
N THR A 139 -5.62 6.10 14.31
CA THR A 139 -4.95 6.39 13.04
C THR A 139 -5.22 7.82 12.61
N LYS A 140 -6.48 8.27 12.66
CA LYS A 140 -6.85 9.66 12.36
C LYS A 140 -6.18 10.66 13.32
N GLU A 141 -6.09 10.35 14.61
CA GLU A 141 -5.40 11.20 15.58
C GLU A 141 -3.89 11.32 15.29
N VAL A 142 -3.26 10.22 14.87
CA VAL A 142 -1.85 10.21 14.46
C VAL A 142 -1.64 11.03 13.20
N GLU A 143 -2.48 10.88 12.17
CA GLU A 143 -2.41 11.67 10.94
C GLU A 143 -2.50 13.18 11.22
N VAL A 144 -3.38 13.60 12.13
CA VAL A 144 -3.51 15.02 12.53
C VAL A 144 -2.24 15.51 13.23
N LYS A 145 -1.71 14.74 14.18
CA LYS A 145 -0.47 15.12 14.89
C LYS A 145 0.74 15.12 13.97
N GLU A 146 0.80 14.21 13.01
CA GLU A 146 1.87 14.18 12.01
C GLU A 146 1.83 15.43 11.13
N ALA A 147 0.64 15.88 10.71
CA ALA A 147 0.48 17.14 9.98
C ALA A 147 0.89 18.36 10.84
N GLU A 148 0.54 18.39 12.13
CA GLU A 148 0.95 19.46 13.05
C GLU A 148 2.48 19.50 13.23
N VAL A 149 3.12 18.34 13.37
CA VAL A 149 4.60 18.24 13.45
C VAL A 149 5.25 18.75 12.17
N GLN A 150 4.72 18.41 10.99
CA GLN A 150 5.23 18.91 9.71
C GLN A 150 5.10 20.44 9.64
N GLN A 151 3.96 21.01 10.04
CA GLN A 151 3.76 22.46 10.05
C GLN A 151 4.74 23.18 10.99
N LEU A 152 4.95 22.65 12.19
CA LEU A 152 5.90 23.20 13.16
C LEU A 152 7.34 23.09 12.65
N GLN A 153 7.70 22.02 11.96
CA GLN A 153 9.02 21.85 11.37
C GLN A 153 9.28 22.89 10.27
N GLU A 154 8.31 23.13 9.39
CA GLU A 154 8.40 24.20 8.39
C GLU A 154 8.52 25.59 9.03
N GLU A 155 7.76 25.85 10.09
CA GLU A 155 7.86 27.11 10.84
C GLU A 155 9.25 27.29 11.47
N GLY A 156 9.79 26.22 12.06
CA GLY A 156 11.17 26.19 12.57
C GLY A 156 12.20 26.56 11.50
N GLN A 157 12.11 25.95 10.32
CA GLN A 157 13.00 26.26 9.19
C GLN A 157 12.85 27.71 8.69
N ARG A 158 11.62 28.21 8.63
CA ARG A 158 11.34 29.61 8.26
C ARG A 158 11.98 30.57 9.26
N MET A 159 11.84 30.31 10.56
CA MET A 159 12.45 31.12 11.61
C MET A 159 13.98 31.06 11.58
N GLU A 160 14.57 29.88 11.37
CA GLU A 160 16.02 29.70 11.25
C GLU A 160 16.60 30.51 10.08
N THR A 161 15.94 30.45 8.92
CA THR A 161 16.32 31.25 7.74
C THR A 161 16.23 32.74 8.04
N SER A 162 15.15 33.19 8.71
CA SER A 162 14.97 34.59 9.10
C SER A 162 16.08 35.07 10.05
N LEU A 163 16.45 34.25 11.04
CA LEU A 163 17.54 34.54 11.96
C LEU A 163 18.90 34.64 11.24
N GLN A 164 19.14 33.77 10.26
CA GLN A 164 20.37 33.83 9.46
C GLN A 164 20.45 35.13 8.64
N THR A 165 19.36 35.52 7.97
CA THR A 165 19.29 36.79 7.23
C THR A 165 19.54 37.99 8.14
N LEU A 166 18.89 38.04 9.32
CA LEU A 166 19.09 39.13 10.27
C LEU A 166 20.53 39.21 10.78
N LYS A 167 21.18 38.06 10.99
CA LYS A 167 22.60 38.01 11.38
C LYS A 167 23.49 38.61 10.29
N GLU A 168 23.27 38.25 9.03
CA GLU A 168 24.01 38.81 7.89
C GLU A 168 23.78 40.33 7.75
N GLU A 169 22.55 40.81 7.97
CA GLU A 169 22.25 42.24 7.96
C GLU A 169 22.98 43.02 9.07
N VAL A 170 23.13 42.44 10.26
CA VAL A 170 23.88 43.05 11.36
C VAL A 170 25.37 43.11 11.01
N GLU A 171 25.94 42.03 10.47
CA GLU A 171 27.35 41.98 10.07
C GLU A 171 27.66 42.99 8.96
N LEU A 172 26.75 43.18 8.00
CA LEU A 172 26.85 44.22 6.98
C LEU A 172 26.81 45.63 7.57
N LYS A 173 25.94 45.88 8.56
CA LYS A 173 25.85 47.20 9.21
C LYS A 173 27.15 47.57 9.94
N GLU A 174 27.75 46.62 10.65
CA GLU A 174 29.04 46.85 11.34
C GLU A 174 30.15 47.27 10.36
N ILE A 175 30.22 46.64 9.18
CA ILE A 175 31.18 47.03 8.14
C ILE A 175 30.92 48.47 7.67
N THR A 176 29.66 48.82 7.40
CA THR A 176 29.31 50.16 6.92
C THR A 176 29.59 51.26 7.96
N ASP A 177 29.39 50.97 9.25
CA ASP A 177 29.66 51.92 10.32
C ASP A 177 31.17 52.19 10.47
N GLU A 178 32.01 51.16 10.35
CA GLU A 178 33.47 51.34 10.35
C GLU A 178 33.98 52.09 9.12
N GLU A 179 33.42 51.82 7.94
CA GLU A 179 33.73 52.60 6.72
C GLU A 179 33.33 54.08 6.88
N LEU A 180 32.15 54.34 7.46
CA LEU A 180 31.66 55.69 7.72
C LEU A 180 32.54 56.44 8.72
N LYS A 181 33.04 55.75 9.75
CA LYS A 181 34.00 56.30 10.72
C LYS A 181 35.34 56.66 10.07
N LYS A 182 35.85 55.82 9.17
CA LYS A 182 37.07 56.10 8.39
C LYS A 182 36.87 57.29 7.44
N ALA A 183 35.72 57.38 6.77
CA ALA A 183 35.41 58.52 5.90
C ALA A 183 35.35 59.83 6.70
N LYS A 184 34.75 59.81 7.90
CA LYS A 184 34.71 60.98 8.80
C LYS A 184 36.11 61.46 9.21
N SER A 185 36.99 60.56 9.64
CA SER A 185 38.36 60.95 10.03
C SER A 185 39.18 61.51 8.86
N GLN A 186 38.96 61.00 7.65
CA GLN A 186 39.56 61.58 6.44
C GLN A 186 39.02 62.97 6.14
N LEU A 187 37.72 63.21 6.32
CA LEU A 187 37.11 64.52 6.13
C LEU A 187 37.67 65.54 7.13
N ASP A 188 37.75 65.19 8.41
CA ASP A 188 38.33 66.05 9.46
C ASP A 188 39.78 66.43 9.12
N SER A 189 40.56 65.47 8.62
CA SER A 189 41.93 65.72 8.15
C SER A 189 41.98 66.69 6.95
N LYS A 190 41.04 66.58 6.02
CA LYS A 190 40.95 67.47 4.84
C LYS A 190 40.49 68.86 5.23
N ASP A 191 39.58 68.99 6.18
CA ASP A 191 39.17 70.27 6.73
C ASP A 191 40.34 70.99 7.43
N ALA A 192 41.18 70.25 8.15
CA ALA A 192 42.42 70.80 8.73
C ALA A 192 43.40 71.30 7.65
N GLU A 193 43.58 70.54 6.56
CA GLU A 193 44.39 70.95 5.41
C GLU A 193 43.82 72.21 4.73
N ILE A 194 42.50 72.29 4.54
CA ILE A 194 41.83 73.48 4.01
C ILE A 194 42.07 74.69 4.91
N ILE A 195 42.02 74.54 6.24
CA ILE A 195 42.31 75.62 7.19
C ILE A 195 43.77 76.09 7.04
N GLN A 196 44.72 75.17 6.89
CA GLN A 196 46.13 75.52 6.67
C GLN A 196 46.33 76.25 5.33
N LEU A 197 45.74 75.74 4.25
CA LEU A 197 45.80 76.37 2.93
C LEU A 197 45.18 77.77 2.94
N LYS A 198 44.06 77.97 3.65
CA LYS A 198 43.45 79.30 3.83
C LYS A 198 44.41 80.26 4.53
N ARG A 199 45.03 79.85 5.65
CA ARG A 199 46.04 80.67 6.36
C ARG A 199 47.23 81.03 5.47
N HIS A 200 47.74 80.07 4.70
CA HIS A 200 48.83 80.33 3.76
C HIS A 200 48.41 81.29 2.65
N THR A 201 47.19 81.16 2.13
CA THR A 201 46.63 82.09 1.14
C THR A 201 46.49 83.50 1.71
N ASP A 202 45.99 83.63 2.93
CA ASP A 202 45.88 84.92 3.62
C ASP A 202 47.25 85.57 3.87
N ALA A 203 48.26 84.77 4.23
CA ALA A 203 49.64 85.23 4.38
C ALA A 203 50.23 85.73 3.06
N LEU A 204 50.07 84.98 1.96
CA LEU A 204 50.51 85.42 0.64
C LEU A 204 49.78 86.69 0.18
N LEU A 205 48.49 86.82 0.48
CA LEU A 205 47.74 88.05 0.17
C LEU A 205 48.31 89.26 0.94
N ALA A 206 48.69 89.07 2.20
CA ALA A 206 49.36 90.11 2.99
C ALA A 206 50.73 90.48 2.39
N ASP A 207 51.55 89.49 2.02
CA ASP A 207 52.85 89.72 1.38
C ASP A 207 52.70 90.49 0.06
N ILE A 208 51.75 90.09 -0.81
CA ILE A 208 51.44 90.80 -2.06
C ILE A 208 51.07 92.26 -1.77
N GLN A 209 50.30 92.53 -0.72
CA GLN A 209 49.92 93.89 -0.34
C GLN A 209 51.13 94.70 0.15
N THR A 210 52.01 94.13 0.98
CA THR A 210 53.24 94.80 1.42
C THR A 210 54.17 95.12 0.25
N LEU A 211 54.39 94.16 -0.65
CA LEU A 211 55.18 94.36 -1.87
C LEU A 211 54.58 95.44 -2.77
N LYS A 212 53.24 95.54 -2.85
CA LYS A 212 52.56 96.60 -3.61
C LYS A 212 52.80 97.98 -3.00
N ASP A 213 52.81 98.09 -1.67
CA ASP A 213 53.08 99.33 -0.96
C ASP A 213 54.56 99.73 -1.05
N GLU A 214 55.49 98.76 -0.95
CA GLU A 214 56.92 98.97 -1.19
C GLU A 214 57.21 99.37 -2.63
N LYS A 215 56.57 98.73 -3.61
CA LYS A 215 56.67 99.10 -5.01
C LYS A 215 56.21 100.54 -5.23
N LYS A 216 55.11 100.96 -4.62
CA LYS A 216 54.62 102.34 -4.69
C LYS A 216 55.63 103.33 -4.10
N LYS A 217 56.20 103.02 -2.92
CA LYS A 217 57.28 103.83 -2.33
C LYS A 217 58.51 103.89 -3.23
N SER A 218 58.92 102.76 -3.82
CA SER A 218 60.05 102.71 -4.75
C SER A 218 59.76 103.48 -6.04
N GLU A 219 58.54 103.45 -6.56
CA GLU A 219 58.12 104.26 -7.72
C GLU A 219 58.11 105.76 -7.38
N ASP A 220 57.71 106.14 -6.17
CA ASP A 220 57.74 107.52 -5.69
C ASP A 220 59.19 108.00 -5.49
N VAL A 221 60.06 107.17 -4.89
CA VAL A 221 61.51 107.40 -4.81
C VAL A 221 62.10 107.48 -6.22
N GLN A 222 61.72 106.61 -7.15
CA GLN A 222 62.20 106.65 -8.53
C GLN A 222 61.78 107.93 -9.25
N LYS A 223 60.56 108.43 -9.02
CA LYS A 223 60.12 109.75 -9.53
C LYS A 223 60.88 110.90 -8.88
N GLU A 224 61.21 110.81 -7.59
CA GLU A 224 62.01 111.81 -6.86
C GLU A 224 63.48 111.79 -7.30
N LEU A 225 64.02 110.59 -7.59
CA LEU A 225 65.36 110.36 -8.15
C LEU A 225 65.44 110.80 -9.62
N GLU A 226 64.36 110.64 -10.41
CA GLU A 226 64.26 111.21 -11.76
C GLU A 226 64.06 112.74 -11.75
N ALA A 227 63.45 113.28 -10.70
CA ALA A 227 63.36 114.72 -10.47
C ALA A 227 64.72 115.33 -10.06
N THR A 228 65.49 114.64 -9.19
CA THR A 228 66.86 115.06 -8.83
C THR A 228 67.89 114.76 -9.93
N ARG A 229 67.69 113.71 -10.75
CA ARG A 229 68.48 113.43 -11.97
C ARG A 229 68.22 114.44 -13.09
N LYS A 230 67.11 115.19 -13.05
CA LYS A 230 66.87 116.36 -13.93
C LYS A 230 67.56 117.65 -13.44
N GLU A 231 68.07 117.70 -12.20
CA GLU A 231 68.81 118.84 -11.64
C GLU A 231 70.34 118.64 -11.57
N PHE A 232 70.85 117.42 -11.68
CA PHE A 232 72.29 117.12 -11.72
C PHE A 232 72.70 116.58 -13.11
N GLN A 233 73.09 117.52 -13.96
CA GLN A 233 73.79 117.44 -15.25
C GLN A 233 74.02 116.06 -15.91
N ALA A 234 73.61 116.01 -17.17
CA ALA A 234 74.48 115.78 -18.33
C ALA A 234 75.87 115.17 -18.08
N GLY A 235 76.10 113.98 -18.65
CA GLY A 235 77.42 113.33 -18.80
C GLY A 235 77.36 111.86 -18.39
N ASN A 236 77.10 110.93 -19.34
CA ASN A 236 78.08 109.98 -19.93
C ASN A 236 78.88 109.17 -18.87
N CYS A 237 79.11 107.86 -18.96
CA CYS A 237 79.03 106.86 -20.03
C CYS A 237 79.31 105.46 -19.41
N GLU A 238 78.96 104.41 -20.17
CA GLU A 238 79.60 103.07 -20.22
C GLU A 238 79.59 102.20 -18.93
N GLY A 239 79.34 100.88 -18.96
CA GLY A 239 79.21 99.87 -20.01
C GLY A 239 79.63 98.52 -19.41
N SER A 240 79.14 97.40 -20.00
CA SER A 240 79.81 96.07 -19.98
C SER A 240 79.80 95.34 -18.60
N ASP A 241 79.66 94.04 -18.42
CA ASP A 241 79.36 92.90 -19.26
C ASP A 241 79.26 91.64 -18.36
N HIS A 242 78.71 90.56 -18.92
CA HIS A 242 79.00 89.15 -18.61
C HIS A 242 78.32 88.43 -17.42
N SER A 243 77.36 87.59 -17.82
CA SER A 243 77.16 86.16 -17.47
C SER A 243 78.39 85.42 -16.88
N PRO A 244 78.23 84.35 -16.05
CA PRO A 244 77.73 83.08 -16.59
C PRO A 244 77.04 82.08 -15.62
N SER A 245 76.35 81.11 -16.22
CA SER A 245 76.39 79.65 -15.98
C SER A 245 76.18 79.09 -14.55
N VAL A 246 75.19 78.20 -14.40
CA VAL A 246 75.38 76.74 -14.21
C VAL A 246 74.02 76.11 -13.79
N GLU A 247 73.58 75.15 -14.58
CA GLU A 247 72.48 74.19 -14.37
C GLU A 247 73.05 72.89 -13.74
N PRO A 248 72.28 71.79 -13.55
CA PRO A 248 71.36 71.36 -12.48
C PRO A 248 72.04 70.24 -11.60
N PRO A 249 71.37 69.30 -10.87
CA PRO A 249 70.58 68.22 -11.50
C PRO A 249 69.39 67.65 -10.67
N LEU A 250 68.40 67.12 -11.38
CA LEU A 250 67.56 65.99 -10.90
C LEU A 250 68.45 64.74 -10.70
N PRO A 251 68.04 63.79 -9.85
CA PRO A 251 68.29 62.38 -10.14
C PRO A 251 66.98 61.62 -10.39
N PRO A 252 66.90 60.91 -11.53
CA PRO A 252 66.04 59.75 -11.75
C PRO A 252 66.75 58.47 -11.29
N ASN A 253 65.99 57.47 -10.83
CA ASN A 253 66.28 56.04 -10.96
C ASN A 253 65.08 55.30 -10.33
N ALA A 254 64.24 54.54 -11.04
CA ALA A 254 64.52 53.38 -11.90
C ALA A 254 65.33 52.30 -11.16
N GLN A 255 64.65 51.23 -10.75
CA GLN A 255 65.09 49.83 -10.87
C GLN A 255 63.95 48.93 -10.38
N THR A 256 63.20 48.33 -11.31
CA THR A 256 63.39 46.97 -11.83
C THR A 256 63.04 45.89 -10.82
N SER A 257 61.83 45.37 -10.95
CA SER A 257 61.59 43.94 -10.79
C SER A 257 60.88 43.51 -12.07
N ASP A 258 61.65 43.01 -13.04
CA ASP A 258 61.09 42.09 -14.03
C ASP A 258 61.39 40.68 -13.49
N PRO A 259 60.46 39.71 -13.62
CA PRO A 259 60.00 39.31 -14.94
C PRO A 259 58.47 39.25 -15.09
N GLY A 260 57.97 40.10 -15.97
CA GLY A 260 56.86 39.87 -16.86
C GLY A 260 55.46 39.88 -16.27
N PHE A 261 55.31 40.00 -14.95
CA PHE A 261 53.99 40.04 -14.34
C PHE A 261 53.86 41.05 -13.19
N ASN A 262 52.77 41.82 -13.22
CA ASN A 262 52.28 42.59 -12.08
C ASN A 262 51.12 41.83 -11.41
N ILE A 263 51.10 41.79 -10.08
CA ILE A 263 50.11 41.06 -9.29
C ILE A 263 49.35 42.06 -8.43
N GLU A 264 48.04 42.13 -8.61
CA GLU A 264 47.15 42.97 -7.83
C GLU A 264 46.13 42.12 -7.06
N PHE A 265 45.84 42.55 -5.83
CA PHE A 265 44.86 41.91 -4.95
C PHE A 265 43.60 42.76 -4.90
N ASP A 266 42.43 42.13 -4.95
CA ASP A 266 41.17 42.82 -4.65
C ASP A 266 41.17 43.32 -3.19
N ARG A 267 40.43 44.39 -2.88
CA ARG A 267 40.35 45.02 -1.55
C ARG A 267 39.93 44.05 -0.44
N HIS A 268 39.33 42.92 -0.80
CA HIS A 268 38.88 41.86 0.10
C HIS A 268 39.69 40.56 0.01
N GLY A 269 40.76 40.51 -0.79
CA GLY A 269 41.64 39.33 -0.92
C GLY A 269 41.01 38.11 -1.60
N LYS A 270 39.78 38.22 -2.14
CA LYS A 270 39.03 37.10 -2.77
C LYS A 270 39.53 36.71 -4.16
N CYS A 271 40.14 37.66 -4.87
CA CYS A 271 40.60 37.49 -6.24
C CYS A 271 41.98 38.12 -6.42
N ILE A 272 42.78 37.51 -7.29
CA ILE A 272 44.12 37.96 -7.65
C ILE A 272 44.13 38.22 -9.15
N ARG A 273 44.55 39.41 -9.54
CA ARG A 273 44.73 39.81 -10.92
C ARG A 273 46.22 39.74 -11.28
N LEU A 274 46.56 38.88 -12.23
CA LEU A 274 47.90 38.71 -12.77
C LEU A 274 47.96 39.38 -14.14
N MET A 275 48.75 40.44 -14.29
CA MET A 275 48.92 41.20 -15.52
C MET A 275 50.28 40.93 -16.15
N ASN A 276 50.31 40.50 -17.42
CA ASN A 276 51.55 40.37 -18.17
C ASN A 276 52.10 41.74 -18.55
N THR A 277 53.12 42.22 -17.84
CA THR A 277 53.83 43.48 -18.13
C THR A 277 54.95 43.31 -19.15
N SER A 278 55.20 42.08 -19.61
CA SER A 278 56.16 41.81 -20.67
C SER A 278 55.61 42.23 -22.04
N THR A 279 56.53 42.49 -22.96
CA THR A 279 56.23 42.74 -24.39
C THR A 279 55.97 41.44 -25.17
N GLU A 280 56.14 40.28 -24.54
CA GLU A 280 55.93 38.96 -25.13
C GLU A 280 54.80 38.18 -24.45
N ASP A 281 54.14 37.30 -25.21
CA ASP A 281 53.18 36.34 -24.66
C ASP A 281 53.89 35.35 -23.73
N LYS A 282 53.29 35.05 -22.58
CA LYS A 282 53.86 34.12 -21.59
C LYS A 282 52.97 32.89 -21.42
N GLN A 283 53.59 31.70 -21.44
CA GLN A 283 52.91 30.43 -21.22
C GLN A 283 52.89 30.13 -19.71
N LEU A 284 51.70 30.14 -19.12
CA LEU A 284 51.43 29.93 -17.70
C LEU A 284 50.94 28.51 -17.38
N GLY A 285 50.77 27.63 -18.38
CA GLY A 285 50.44 26.24 -18.14
C GLY A 285 51.46 25.58 -17.22
N ILE A 286 51.01 24.91 -16.16
CA ILE A 286 51.78 24.31 -15.04
C ILE A 286 52.44 25.28 -14.05
N TRP A 287 52.19 26.59 -14.17
CA TRP A 287 52.67 27.54 -13.18
C TRP A 287 51.90 27.38 -11.86
N LYS A 288 52.63 27.57 -10.76
CA LYS A 288 52.09 27.59 -9.41
C LYS A 288 52.32 28.97 -8.82
N LEU A 289 51.25 29.57 -8.31
CA LEU A 289 51.28 30.83 -7.58
C LEU A 289 51.17 30.52 -6.10
N ASP A 290 52.28 30.69 -5.37
CA ASP A 290 52.35 30.49 -3.92
C ASP A 290 52.16 31.83 -3.19
N LEU A 291 51.11 31.92 -2.38
CA LEU A 291 50.72 33.13 -1.68
C LEU A 291 50.93 32.93 -0.20
N LYS A 292 51.84 33.70 0.42
CA LYS A 292 52.06 33.66 1.87
C LYS A 292 51.29 34.77 2.56
N VAL A 293 50.36 34.40 3.44
CA VAL A 293 49.61 35.35 4.26
C VAL A 293 50.10 35.23 5.70
N ASN A 294 50.65 36.32 6.26
CA ASN A 294 51.01 36.44 7.68
C ASN A 294 51.86 35.31 8.28
N ASN A 295 52.84 34.80 7.53
CA ASN A 295 53.89 33.86 7.95
C ASN A 295 53.46 32.47 8.48
N ASN A 296 52.18 32.10 8.52
CA ASN A 296 51.77 30.79 9.06
C ASN A 296 51.11 29.82 8.06
N GLU A 297 50.58 30.25 6.90
CA GLU A 297 50.07 29.33 5.86
C GLU A 297 50.28 29.89 4.43
N SER A 298 50.61 29.02 3.47
CA SER A 298 50.76 29.36 2.05
C SER A 298 49.65 28.75 1.20
N ILE A 299 48.94 29.57 0.43
CA ILE A 299 47.90 29.12 -0.51
C ILE A 299 48.53 28.99 -1.89
N THR A 300 48.43 27.81 -2.51
CA THR A 300 48.99 27.54 -3.84
C THR A 300 47.90 27.42 -4.89
N TYR A 301 47.89 28.31 -5.90
CA TYR A 301 47.03 28.18 -7.08
C TYR A 301 47.80 27.58 -8.25
N THR A 302 47.28 26.54 -8.90
CA THR A 302 47.95 25.88 -10.03
C THR A 302 47.16 26.07 -11.33
N PHE A 303 47.81 26.55 -12.38
CA PHE A 303 47.23 26.62 -13.73
C PHE A 303 47.26 25.22 -14.39
N THR A 304 46.13 24.50 -14.31
CA THR A 304 46.05 23.07 -14.72
C THR A 304 45.90 22.83 -16.22
N ARG A 305 45.59 23.86 -17.02
CA ARG A 305 45.50 23.78 -18.50
C ARG A 305 46.61 24.63 -19.14
N PRO A 306 47.08 24.30 -20.36
CA PRO A 306 47.99 25.16 -21.10
C PRO A 306 47.34 26.53 -21.31
N PHE A 307 47.73 27.52 -20.51
CA PHE A 307 47.21 28.88 -20.55
C PHE A 307 48.30 29.83 -21.05
N LYS A 308 47.96 30.70 -22.00
CA LYS A 308 48.87 31.71 -22.55
C LYS A 308 48.31 33.10 -22.22
N LEU A 309 49.06 33.90 -21.45
CA LEU A 309 48.70 35.28 -21.17
C LEU A 309 49.42 36.20 -22.16
N LYS A 310 48.63 36.92 -22.96
CA LYS A 310 49.17 37.83 -23.99
C LYS A 310 49.89 39.03 -23.38
N ALA A 311 50.86 39.60 -24.09
CA ALA A 311 51.52 40.85 -23.69
C ALA A 311 50.50 41.95 -23.35
N GLY A 312 50.66 42.62 -22.21
CA GLY A 312 49.79 43.71 -21.75
C GLY A 312 48.38 43.30 -21.31
N ARG A 313 48.08 42.00 -21.15
CA ARG A 313 46.77 41.50 -20.69
C ARG A 313 46.83 40.96 -19.27
N ASP A 314 45.68 40.95 -18.60
CA ASP A 314 45.51 40.40 -17.27
C ASP A 314 44.58 39.18 -17.23
N VAL A 315 44.73 38.38 -16.18
CA VAL A 315 43.83 37.27 -15.82
C VAL A 315 43.50 37.35 -14.34
N THR A 316 42.24 37.12 -14.00
CA THR A 316 41.78 37.06 -12.60
C THR A 316 41.62 35.62 -12.17
N VAL A 317 42.22 35.26 -11.04
CA VAL A 317 42.11 33.94 -10.41
C VAL A 317 41.57 34.08 -8.99
N SER A 318 40.70 33.15 -8.60
CA SER A 318 40.19 33.06 -7.24
C SER A 318 40.82 31.82 -6.59
N PRO A 319 41.78 31.99 -5.66
CA PRO A 319 42.28 30.86 -4.88
C PRO A 319 41.12 30.27 -4.06
N SER A 320 40.94 28.95 -4.15
CA SER A 320 39.91 28.20 -3.41
C SER A 320 40.42 27.72 -2.07
#